data_AF-A0A2N2VD45-F1
#
_entry.id   AF-A0A2N2VD45-F1
#
_cell.length_a   1.000
_cell.length_b   1.000
_cell.length_c   1.000
_cell.angle_alpha   90.00
_cell.angle_beta   90.00
_cell.angle_gamma   90.00
#
_symmetry.space_group_name_H-M   'P 1'
#
loop_
_entity.id
_entity.type
_entity.pdbx_description
1 polymer ?
#
loop_
_entity_poly.entity_id
_entity_poly.type
_entity_poly.pdbx_seq_one_letter_code
_entity_poly.pdbx_strand_id
1 'polypeptide(L)'
;MSRSLADLLPADGGPVGLRVWLKSSAYCQRLLLGASGDPWASASQYLAYFSQAQGLLKPDVAVLEVGELFASWLGRNPGLKPELVGKRKLSFPLRKLLEQEAPRQLLGEIVTAVLAHLRGQVPLVLAMPSPRQWLHQANSLAGREAIEVDPDSVEDAAMYIADLARAVSVHEVGGLLLEEDIGDATAGATDLELYRPIINVAKHYRWPLAVRLGAAGVLANPALAEIDVLIGGGHRPEGGLAHGREVSAELWGKGTLPSLAAEQFYFVEVPRDEQPEHVLDCLARLRA
;
A
#
# COMPACT_ATOMS: atom_id res chain seq x y z
N MET A 1 -2.87 -19.59 12.69
CA MET A 1 -1.80 -19.43 11.69
C MET A 1 -2.44 -18.81 10.47
N SER A 2 -2.45 -17.48 10.39
CA SER A 2 -2.76 -16.80 9.14
C SER A 2 -1.65 -17.03 8.10
N ARG A 3 -2.01 -16.93 6.82
CA ARG A 3 -1.05 -17.01 5.71
C ARG A 3 -0.26 -15.71 5.65
N SER A 4 1.07 -15.80 5.65
CA SER A 4 1.96 -14.67 5.45
C SER A 4 2.13 -14.41 3.95
N LEU A 5 2.45 -13.16 3.56
CA LEU A 5 2.89 -12.91 2.18
C LEU A 5 4.17 -13.71 1.89
N ALA A 6 5.00 -13.98 2.91
CA ALA A 6 6.23 -14.75 2.78
C ALA A 6 5.98 -16.16 2.22
N ASP A 7 4.81 -16.75 2.50
CA ASP A 7 4.43 -18.08 2.01
C ASP A 7 4.13 -18.08 0.50
N LEU A 8 3.94 -16.90 -0.09
CA LEU A 8 3.76 -16.70 -1.53
C LEU A 8 5.05 -16.24 -2.22
N LEU A 9 6.03 -15.76 -1.44
CA LEU A 9 7.28 -15.25 -1.94
C LEU A 9 8.32 -16.37 -1.98
N PRO A 10 9.27 -16.30 -2.91
CA PRO A 10 10.25 -17.35 -3.07
C PRO A 10 11.34 -17.25 -2.01
N ALA A 11 11.77 -18.40 -1.50
CA ALA A 11 13.07 -18.49 -0.84
C ALA A 11 14.15 -18.60 -1.95
N ASP A 12 15.22 -17.81 -1.86
CA ASP A 12 16.43 -17.94 -2.68
C ASP A 12 16.20 -17.99 -4.21
N GLY A 13 15.25 -17.20 -4.74
CA GLY A 13 15.01 -17.11 -6.19
C GLY A 13 14.34 -18.34 -6.81
N GLY A 14 13.40 -18.96 -6.08
CA GLY A 14 12.44 -19.95 -6.59
C GLY A 14 11.15 -19.33 -7.17
N PRO A 15 10.20 -20.12 -7.69
CA PRO A 15 8.98 -19.54 -8.25
C PRO A 15 8.11 -18.82 -7.21
N VAL A 16 7.60 -17.64 -7.55
CA VAL A 16 6.59 -16.94 -6.72
C VAL A 16 5.28 -17.73 -6.76
N GLY A 17 4.68 -17.98 -5.60
CA GLY A 17 3.38 -18.62 -5.44
C GLY A 17 2.18 -17.70 -5.72
N LEU A 18 2.44 -16.48 -6.20
CA LEU A 18 1.47 -15.44 -6.50
C LEU A 18 1.39 -15.24 -8.01
N ARG A 19 0.17 -15.20 -8.57
CA ARG A 19 -0.04 -14.86 -9.99
C ARG A 19 -0.44 -13.40 -10.16
N VAL A 20 -1.39 -12.91 -9.35
CA VAL A 20 -1.90 -11.54 -9.44
C VAL A 20 -2.01 -10.89 -8.07
N TRP A 21 -1.31 -9.76 -7.88
CA TRP A 21 -1.62 -8.82 -6.81
C TRP A 21 -2.56 -7.74 -7.35
N LEU A 22 -3.79 -7.71 -6.83
CA LEU A 22 -4.84 -6.80 -7.30
C LEU A 22 -5.14 -5.70 -6.27
N LYS A 23 -4.93 -4.43 -6.65
CA LYS A 23 -5.48 -3.26 -5.95
C LYS A 23 -6.82 -2.87 -6.58
N SER A 24 -7.83 -2.63 -5.75
CA SER A 24 -9.19 -2.37 -6.24
C SER A 24 -10.03 -1.47 -5.33
N SER A 25 -9.42 -0.77 -4.36
CA SER A 25 -10.15 0.00 -3.34
C SER A 25 -11.08 1.04 -3.97
N ALA A 26 -10.56 1.91 -4.83
CA ALA A 26 -11.33 2.99 -5.46
C ALA A 26 -12.50 2.45 -6.31
N TYR A 27 -12.24 1.37 -7.08
CA TYR A 27 -13.28 0.70 -7.87
C TYR A 27 -14.37 0.08 -6.99
N CYS A 28 -13.99 -0.71 -5.99
CA CYS A 28 -14.93 -1.40 -5.10
C CYS A 28 -15.74 -0.40 -4.26
N GLN A 29 -15.12 0.67 -3.77
CA GLN A 29 -15.83 1.72 -3.03
C GLN A 29 -16.93 2.35 -3.88
N ARG A 30 -16.60 2.80 -5.10
CA ARG A 30 -17.59 3.37 -6.02
C ARG A 30 -18.70 2.36 -6.33
N LEU A 31 -18.35 1.12 -6.64
CA LEU A 31 -19.30 0.10 -7.05
C LEU A 31 -20.26 -0.30 -5.93
N LEU A 32 -19.74 -0.53 -4.73
CA LEU A 32 -20.50 -1.13 -3.62
C LEU A 32 -21.17 -0.09 -2.73
N LEU A 33 -20.58 1.10 -2.61
CA LEU A 33 -21.04 2.16 -1.69
C LEU A 33 -21.48 3.44 -2.43
N GLY A 34 -21.28 3.51 -3.74
CA GLY A 34 -21.57 4.70 -4.55
C GLY A 34 -20.43 5.73 -4.52
N ALA A 35 -20.62 6.82 -5.28
CA ALA A 35 -19.57 7.82 -5.52
C ALA A 35 -19.07 8.57 -4.27
N SER A 36 -19.86 8.60 -3.20
CA SER A 36 -19.55 9.28 -1.93
C SER A 36 -19.55 8.32 -0.74
N GLY A 37 -19.53 7.02 -0.99
CA GLY A 37 -19.54 6.02 0.06
C GLY A 37 -18.21 5.98 0.82
N ASP A 38 -18.28 5.89 2.14
CA ASP A 38 -17.12 5.83 3.02
C ASP A 38 -17.17 4.51 3.84
N PRO A 39 -16.31 3.52 3.55
CA PRO A 39 -16.28 2.28 4.31
C PRO A 39 -15.65 2.44 5.70
N TRP A 40 -14.94 3.56 5.94
CA TRP A 40 -14.07 3.74 7.09
C TRP A 40 -14.77 4.35 8.30
N ALA A 41 -16.10 4.43 8.34
CA ALA A 41 -16.79 5.03 9.48
C ALA A 41 -16.73 4.15 10.75
N SER A 42 -16.71 2.83 10.58
CA SER A 42 -16.58 1.83 11.66
C SER A 42 -15.99 0.52 11.15
N ALA A 43 -15.48 -0.32 12.05
CA ALA A 43 -14.98 -1.66 11.69
C ALA A 43 -16.05 -2.57 11.06
N SER A 44 -17.31 -2.46 11.51
CA SER A 44 -18.42 -3.23 10.95
C SER A 44 -18.77 -2.81 9.52
N GLN A 45 -18.77 -1.51 9.21
CA GLN A 45 -18.99 -1.02 7.85
C GLN A 45 -17.85 -1.43 6.93
N TYR A 46 -16.60 -1.28 7.40
CA TYR A 46 -15.44 -1.70 6.62
C TYR A 46 -15.49 -3.20 6.32
N LEU A 47 -15.83 -4.04 7.29
CA LEU A 47 -15.95 -5.48 7.08
C LEU A 47 -17.04 -5.85 6.07
N ALA A 48 -18.19 -5.18 6.12
CA ALA A 48 -19.29 -5.41 5.18
C ALA A 48 -18.89 -5.04 3.74
N TYR A 49 -18.18 -3.94 3.57
CA TYR A 49 -17.57 -3.55 2.29
C TYR A 49 -16.50 -4.55 1.83
N PHE A 50 -15.55 -4.87 2.71
CA PHE A 50 -14.40 -5.70 2.44
C PHE A 50 -14.82 -7.12 2.03
N SER A 51 -15.77 -7.73 2.74
CA SER A 51 -16.25 -9.09 2.42
C SER A 51 -16.93 -9.17 1.05
N GLN A 52 -17.67 -8.13 0.65
CA GLN A 52 -18.24 -8.04 -0.69
C GLN A 52 -17.17 -7.89 -1.76
N ALA A 53 -16.18 -7.01 -1.56
CA ALA A 53 -15.07 -6.82 -2.47
C ALA A 53 -14.24 -8.10 -2.66
N GLN A 54 -13.94 -8.80 -1.56
CA GLN A 54 -13.25 -10.10 -1.57
C GLN A 54 -14.04 -11.17 -2.33
N GLY A 55 -15.36 -11.25 -2.10
CA GLY A 55 -16.22 -12.20 -2.80
C GLY A 55 -16.31 -11.95 -4.31
N LEU A 56 -16.31 -10.67 -4.71
CA LEU A 56 -16.40 -10.25 -6.10
C LEU A 56 -15.12 -10.53 -6.90
N LEU A 57 -13.96 -10.11 -6.37
CA LEU A 57 -12.70 -10.12 -7.14
C LEU A 57 -11.79 -11.29 -6.79
N LYS A 58 -11.97 -11.90 -5.59
CA LYS A 58 -11.18 -13.03 -5.08
C LYS A 58 -9.66 -12.80 -5.22
N PRO A 59 -9.11 -11.70 -4.69
CA PRO A 59 -7.69 -11.40 -4.85
C PRO A 59 -6.82 -12.42 -4.09
N ASP A 60 -5.63 -12.69 -4.62
CA ASP A 60 -4.65 -13.59 -3.99
C ASP A 60 -3.98 -12.95 -2.76
N VAL A 61 -4.09 -11.62 -2.63
CA VAL A 61 -3.60 -10.81 -1.52
C VAL A 61 -4.71 -9.85 -1.11
N ALA A 62 -5.06 -9.82 0.18
CA ALA A 62 -5.97 -8.84 0.74
C ALA A 62 -5.21 -7.56 1.04
N VAL A 63 -5.73 -6.41 0.58
CA VAL A 63 -5.09 -5.11 0.80
C VAL A 63 -6.00 -4.22 1.65
N LEU A 64 -5.40 -3.57 2.65
CA LEU A 64 -6.02 -2.51 3.45
C LEU A 64 -5.25 -1.21 3.20
N GLU A 65 -5.92 -0.22 2.62
CA GLU A 65 -5.36 1.09 2.28
C GLU A 65 -5.33 2.00 3.52
N VAL A 66 -4.25 1.93 4.29
CA VAL A 66 -4.14 2.69 5.56
C VAL A 66 -4.20 4.19 5.32
N GLY A 67 -3.64 4.67 4.20
CA GLY A 67 -3.73 6.10 3.83
C GLY A 67 -5.18 6.58 3.66
N GLU A 68 -6.05 5.76 3.08
CA GLU A 68 -7.47 6.09 2.87
C GLU A 68 -8.23 6.18 4.21
N LEU A 69 -7.89 5.33 5.19
CA LEU A 69 -8.46 5.42 6.54
C LEU A 69 -8.19 6.80 7.18
N PHE A 70 -6.93 7.26 7.14
CA PHE A 70 -6.56 8.56 7.71
C PHE A 70 -7.19 9.72 6.93
N ALA A 71 -7.28 9.61 5.60
CA ALA A 71 -7.96 10.60 4.76
C ALA A 71 -9.46 10.71 5.08
N SER A 72 -10.16 9.57 5.17
CA SER A 72 -11.59 9.51 5.56
C SER A 72 -11.80 10.08 6.97
N TRP A 73 -10.98 9.65 7.93
CA TRP A 73 -11.08 10.14 9.30
C TRP A 73 -10.87 11.66 9.38
N LEU A 74 -9.89 12.22 8.67
CA LEU A 74 -9.68 13.67 8.61
C LEU A 74 -10.86 14.41 7.94
N GLY A 75 -11.48 13.81 6.91
CA GLY A 75 -12.69 14.34 6.28
C GLY A 75 -13.87 14.47 7.25
N ARG A 76 -14.01 13.50 8.17
CA ARG A 76 -15.02 13.53 9.25
C ARG A 76 -14.62 14.37 10.46
N ASN A 77 -13.33 14.71 10.60
CA ASN A 77 -12.78 15.48 11.71
C ASN A 77 -12.03 16.73 11.20
N PRO A 78 -12.73 17.66 10.52
CA PRO A 78 -12.10 18.83 9.90
C PRO A 78 -11.44 19.77 10.93
N GLY A 79 -11.82 19.68 12.20
CA GLY A 79 -11.23 20.43 13.31
C GLY A 79 -9.74 20.19 13.52
N LEU A 80 -9.17 19.09 13.00
CA LEU A 80 -7.73 18.84 13.09
C LEU A 80 -6.92 19.69 12.08
N LYS A 81 -7.51 20.12 10.96
CA LYS A 81 -6.77 20.81 9.89
C LYS A 81 -5.98 22.04 10.38
N PRO A 82 -6.55 22.93 11.22
CA PRO A 82 -5.78 24.05 11.79
C PRO A 82 -4.59 23.61 12.64
N GLU A 83 -4.67 22.46 13.32
CA GLU A 83 -3.57 21.95 14.15
C GLU A 83 -2.37 21.47 13.32
N LEU A 84 -2.59 21.08 12.06
CA LEU A 84 -1.53 20.63 11.15
C LEU A 84 -0.57 21.77 10.76
N VAL A 85 -1.02 23.03 10.83
CA VAL A 85 -0.24 24.22 10.43
C VAL A 85 0.85 24.56 11.46
N GLY A 86 0.71 24.08 12.70
CA GLY A 86 1.35 24.63 13.90
C GLY A 86 2.89 24.75 13.94
N LYS A 87 3.67 23.93 13.20
CA LYS A 87 5.14 24.04 13.20
C LYS A 87 5.73 23.99 11.80
N ARG A 88 6.82 24.75 11.57
CA ARG A 88 7.53 24.85 10.28
C ARG A 88 8.13 23.52 9.78
N LYS A 89 8.54 22.61 10.68
CA LYS A 89 9.15 21.32 10.31
C LYS A 89 8.23 20.56 9.36
N LEU A 90 8.76 20.08 8.23
CA LEU A 90 7.95 19.40 7.20
C LEU A 90 7.31 18.12 7.71
N SER A 91 7.96 17.41 8.62
CA SER A 91 7.43 16.17 9.20
C SER A 91 6.33 16.39 10.26
N PHE A 92 6.09 17.63 10.69
CA PHE A 92 5.11 17.94 11.75
C PHE A 92 3.65 17.63 11.38
N PRO A 93 3.11 18.03 10.20
CA PRO A 93 1.74 17.69 9.83
C PRO A 93 1.50 16.19 9.80
N LEU A 94 2.44 15.42 9.23
CA LEU A 94 2.34 13.96 9.17
C LEU A 94 2.36 13.35 10.57
N ARG A 95 3.32 13.74 11.41
CA ARG A 95 3.36 13.33 12.82
C ARG A 95 2.02 13.56 13.50
N LYS A 96 1.50 14.79 13.42
CA LYS A 96 0.27 15.20 14.11
C LYS A 96 -0.95 14.43 13.62
N LEU A 97 -1.01 14.11 12.32
CA LEU A 97 -2.04 13.27 11.73
C LEU A 97 -1.93 11.82 12.21
N LEU A 98 -0.71 11.25 12.18
CA LEU A 98 -0.49 9.87 12.56
C LEU A 98 -0.58 9.64 14.07
N GLU A 99 -0.36 10.64 14.93
CA GLU A 99 -0.50 10.56 16.39
C GLU A 99 -1.96 10.51 16.87
N GLN A 100 -2.94 10.68 15.98
CA GLN A 100 -4.34 10.63 16.36
C GLN A 100 -4.75 9.23 16.83
N GLU A 101 -5.23 9.13 18.07
CA GLU A 101 -5.60 7.85 18.69
C GLU A 101 -6.82 7.20 18.03
N ALA A 102 -7.84 7.98 17.70
CA ALA A 102 -9.09 7.48 17.11
C ALA A 102 -8.88 6.68 15.79
N PRO A 103 -8.17 7.17 14.76
CA PRO A 103 -7.93 6.39 13.55
C PRO A 103 -7.00 5.19 13.79
N ARG A 104 -6.06 5.27 14.75
CA ARG A 104 -5.22 4.12 15.14
C ARG A 104 -6.06 3.01 15.78
N GLN A 105 -6.96 3.35 16.69
CA GLN A 105 -7.86 2.39 17.32
C GLN A 105 -8.76 1.73 16.26
N LEU A 106 -9.35 2.54 15.38
CA LEU A 106 -10.19 2.04 14.30
C LEU A 106 -9.42 1.13 13.34
N LEU A 107 -8.15 1.43 13.03
CA LEU A 107 -7.28 0.55 12.24
C LEU A 107 -7.15 -0.82 12.91
N GLY A 108 -6.86 -0.87 14.21
CA GLY A 108 -6.75 -2.13 14.97
C GLY A 108 -8.07 -2.94 14.98
N GLU A 109 -9.20 -2.26 15.16
CA GLU A 109 -10.53 -2.89 15.09
C GLU A 109 -10.82 -3.48 13.70
N ILE A 110 -10.49 -2.73 12.64
CA ILE A 110 -10.63 -3.17 11.25
C ILE A 110 -9.72 -4.37 10.97
N VAL A 111 -8.44 -4.30 11.32
CA VAL A 111 -7.48 -5.39 11.11
C VAL A 111 -7.96 -6.66 11.81
N THR A 112 -8.45 -6.53 13.05
CA THR A 112 -9.03 -7.67 13.79
C THR A 112 -10.22 -8.29 13.05
N ALA A 113 -11.17 -7.46 12.62
CA ALA A 113 -12.36 -7.91 11.90
C ALA A 113 -12.02 -8.59 10.57
N VAL A 114 -11.09 -8.00 9.80
CA VAL A 114 -10.65 -8.52 8.50
C VAL A 114 -9.91 -9.84 8.66
N LEU A 115 -8.97 -9.96 9.59
CA LEU A 115 -8.25 -11.21 9.83
C LEU A 115 -9.19 -12.36 10.24
N ALA A 116 -10.17 -12.06 11.10
CA ALA A 116 -11.19 -13.03 11.49
C ALA A 116 -12.03 -13.52 10.30
N HIS A 117 -12.31 -12.64 9.33
CA HIS A 117 -13.02 -12.98 8.10
C HIS A 117 -12.16 -13.81 7.13
N LEU A 118 -10.89 -13.44 6.94
CA LEU A 118 -9.98 -14.13 6.03
C LEU A 118 -9.63 -15.55 6.49
N ARG A 119 -9.69 -15.82 7.81
CA ARG A 119 -9.41 -17.15 8.41
C ARG A 119 -8.07 -17.74 7.96
N GLY A 120 -7.10 -16.88 7.69
CA GLY A 120 -5.77 -17.28 7.24
C GLY A 120 -5.68 -17.83 5.81
N GLN A 121 -6.69 -17.66 4.96
CA GLN A 121 -6.65 -18.17 3.58
C GLN A 121 -5.82 -17.28 2.64
N VAL A 122 -5.85 -15.98 2.89
CA VAL A 122 -5.23 -14.93 2.08
C VAL A 122 -4.41 -14.02 3.00
N PRO A 123 -3.17 -13.65 2.64
CA PRO A 123 -2.39 -12.70 3.43
C PRO A 123 -3.01 -11.31 3.40
N LEU A 124 -3.09 -10.66 4.57
CA LEU A 124 -3.49 -9.26 4.69
C LEU A 124 -2.25 -8.36 4.63
N VAL A 125 -2.14 -7.54 3.58
CA VAL A 125 -1.10 -6.52 3.45
C VAL A 125 -1.67 -5.14 3.79
N LEU A 126 -0.93 -4.40 4.61
CA LEU A 126 -1.23 -3.00 4.88
C LEU A 126 -0.50 -2.12 3.87
N ALA A 127 -1.26 -1.50 2.98
CA ALA A 127 -0.75 -0.56 1.99
C ALA A 127 -0.75 0.87 2.57
N MET A 128 0.38 1.54 2.43
CA MET A 128 0.62 2.89 2.93
C MET A 128 1.29 3.71 1.84
N PRO A 129 1.00 5.03 1.75
CA PRO A 129 1.85 5.93 0.99
C PRO A 129 3.29 5.84 1.52
N SER A 130 4.27 5.96 0.63
CA SER A 130 5.68 6.02 1.03
C SER A 130 5.93 7.20 1.98
N PRO A 131 7.00 7.17 2.79
CA PRO A 131 7.38 8.30 3.65
C PRO A 131 7.39 9.65 2.92
N ARG A 132 7.95 9.70 1.72
CA ARG A 132 7.97 10.90 0.88
C ARG A 132 6.56 11.31 0.46
N GLN A 133 5.77 10.36 -0.05
CA GLN A 133 4.43 10.66 -0.55
C GLN A 133 3.48 11.12 0.57
N TRP A 134 3.50 10.45 1.72
CA TRP A 134 2.66 10.84 2.85
C TRP A 134 3.06 12.19 3.43
N LEU A 135 4.35 12.52 3.39
CA LEU A 135 4.86 13.83 3.78
C LEU A 135 4.32 14.94 2.88
N HIS A 136 4.32 14.75 1.55
CA HIS A 136 3.70 15.67 0.61
C HIS A 136 2.20 15.85 0.88
N GLN A 137 1.47 14.75 1.02
CA GLN A 137 0.03 14.77 1.31
C GLN A 137 -0.29 15.52 2.61
N ALA A 138 0.44 15.25 3.69
CA ALA A 138 0.22 15.90 4.98
C ALA A 138 0.54 17.40 4.95
N ASN A 139 1.57 17.83 4.21
CA ASN A 139 1.88 19.24 4.06
C ASN A 139 0.86 19.97 3.18
N SER A 140 0.36 19.33 2.11
CA SER A 140 -0.74 19.87 1.31
C SER A 140 -2.00 20.08 2.17
N LEU A 141 -2.32 19.12 3.06
CA LEU A 141 -3.42 19.27 4.03
C LEU A 141 -3.22 20.43 5.03
N ALA A 142 -1.96 20.80 5.29
CA ALA A 142 -1.60 21.97 6.10
C ALA A 142 -1.51 23.28 5.28
N GLY A 143 -1.93 23.28 4.01
CA GLY A 143 -1.90 24.44 3.12
C GLY A 143 -0.51 24.78 2.59
N ARG A 144 0.43 23.82 2.58
CA ARG A 144 1.78 24.00 2.04
C ARG A 144 1.89 23.26 0.72
N GLU A 145 2.02 24.00 -0.36
CA GLU A 145 2.21 23.45 -1.70
C GLU A 145 3.68 23.55 -2.13
N ALA A 146 4.06 22.71 -3.10
CA ALA A 146 5.40 22.70 -3.69
C ALA A 146 6.55 22.67 -2.67
N ILE A 147 6.39 21.89 -1.59
CA ILE A 147 7.46 21.72 -0.62
C ILE A 147 8.64 20.97 -1.25
N GLU A 148 9.85 21.41 -0.94
CA GLU A 148 11.06 20.65 -1.22
C GLU A 148 11.28 19.67 -0.06
N VAL A 149 11.24 18.38 -0.35
CA VAL A 149 11.40 17.32 0.66
C VAL A 149 12.88 16.96 0.76
N ASP A 150 13.46 17.26 1.92
CA ASP A 150 14.83 16.88 2.25
C ASP A 150 14.91 15.46 2.86
N PRO A 151 16.08 14.79 2.80
CA PRO A 151 16.27 13.44 3.33
C PRO A 151 15.92 13.28 4.82
N ASP A 152 16.23 14.27 5.67
CA ASP A 152 15.95 14.19 7.11
C ASP A 152 14.43 14.16 7.36
N SER A 153 13.68 14.96 6.60
CA SER A 153 12.21 14.96 6.66
C SER A 153 11.60 13.63 6.20
N VAL A 154 12.23 12.94 5.23
CA VAL A 154 11.81 11.59 4.79
C VAL A 154 12.09 10.55 5.87
N GLU A 155 13.26 10.61 6.51
CA GLU A 155 13.62 9.69 7.60
C GLU A 155 12.68 9.88 8.81
N ASP A 156 12.37 11.13 9.19
CA ASP A 156 11.35 11.42 10.21
C ASP A 156 9.99 10.81 9.84
N ALA A 157 9.55 10.98 8.58
CA ALA A 157 8.29 10.42 8.10
C ALA A 157 8.30 8.89 8.21
N ALA A 158 9.43 8.25 7.85
CA ALA A 158 9.62 6.82 8.01
C ALA A 158 9.53 6.39 9.48
N MET A 159 10.05 7.19 10.42
CA MET A 159 9.89 6.93 11.86
C MET A 159 8.41 6.93 12.30
N TYR A 160 7.61 7.89 11.83
CA TYR A 160 6.18 7.97 12.20
C TYR A 160 5.35 6.85 11.57
N ILE A 161 5.64 6.47 10.33
CA ILE A 161 5.01 5.32 9.67
C ILE A 161 5.40 4.01 10.36
N ALA A 162 6.66 3.87 10.76
CA ALA A 162 7.13 2.72 11.52
C ALA A 162 6.44 2.62 12.90
N ASP A 163 6.18 3.75 13.58
CA ASP A 163 5.40 3.78 14.82
C ASP A 163 3.94 3.33 14.60
N LEU A 164 3.30 3.81 13.53
CA LEU A 164 1.95 3.35 13.15
C LEU A 164 1.93 1.84 12.86
N ALA A 165 2.92 1.32 12.12
CA ALA A 165 3.04 -0.11 11.82
C ALA A 165 3.25 -0.95 13.11
N ARG A 166 4.02 -0.45 14.09
CA ARG A 166 4.15 -1.10 15.40
C ARG A 166 2.81 -1.18 16.14
N ALA A 167 1.93 -0.19 16.00
CA ALA A 167 0.64 -0.18 16.70
C ALA A 167 -0.26 -1.38 16.32
N VAL A 168 -0.05 -1.98 15.15
CA VAL A 168 -0.78 -3.16 14.67
C VAL A 168 0.01 -4.47 14.81
N SER A 169 1.17 -4.44 15.49
CA SER A 169 2.06 -5.61 15.58
C SER A 169 1.52 -6.78 16.40
N VAL A 170 0.47 -6.53 17.18
CA VAL A 170 -0.26 -7.59 17.91
C VAL A 170 -1.11 -8.46 17.00
N HIS A 171 -1.32 -8.04 15.75
CA HIS A 171 -2.09 -8.77 14.75
C HIS A 171 -1.17 -9.55 13.81
N GLU A 172 -1.67 -10.68 13.28
CA GLU A 172 -0.96 -11.45 12.28
C GLU A 172 -1.13 -10.81 10.88
N VAL A 173 -0.54 -9.62 10.70
CA VAL A 173 -0.45 -8.96 9.39
C VAL A 173 0.48 -9.77 8.48
N GLY A 174 0.08 -9.94 7.22
CA GLY A 174 0.81 -10.74 6.23
C GLY A 174 1.97 -10.02 5.56
N GLY A 175 2.03 -8.68 5.61
CA GLY A 175 3.11 -7.87 5.05
C GLY A 175 2.77 -6.37 5.01
N LEU A 176 3.73 -5.56 4.55
CA LEU A 176 3.56 -4.13 4.32
C LEU A 176 3.80 -3.80 2.84
N LEU A 177 3.07 -2.83 2.31
CA LEU A 177 3.31 -2.24 1.00
C LEU A 177 3.50 -0.73 1.15
N LEU A 178 4.64 -0.22 0.70
CA LEU A 178 4.90 1.22 0.56
C LEU A 178 4.71 1.64 -0.90
N GLU A 179 3.99 2.73 -1.12
CA GLU A 179 3.67 3.18 -2.48
C GLU A 179 4.22 4.58 -2.73
N GLU A 180 5.17 4.66 -3.66
CA GLU A 180 5.57 5.93 -4.24
C GLU A 180 4.46 6.50 -5.12
N ASP A 181 4.52 7.81 -5.36
CA ASP A 181 3.67 8.43 -6.37
C ASP A 181 4.10 7.99 -7.77
N ILE A 182 3.22 7.26 -8.46
CA ILE A 182 3.43 6.83 -9.85
C ILE A 182 3.18 7.96 -10.87
N GLY A 183 2.46 9.01 -10.48
CA GLY A 183 2.09 10.14 -11.34
C GLY A 183 3.06 11.33 -11.25
N ASP A 184 3.90 11.38 -10.22
CA ASP A 184 4.91 12.43 -10.09
C ASP A 184 6.16 12.11 -10.94
N ALA A 185 6.19 12.64 -12.16
CA ALA A 185 7.34 12.53 -13.05
C ALA A 185 8.56 13.36 -12.59
N THR A 186 8.38 14.26 -11.61
CA THR A 186 9.46 15.10 -11.08
C THR A 186 10.14 14.48 -9.87
N ALA A 187 9.51 13.47 -9.26
CA ALA A 187 10.08 12.69 -8.19
C ALA A 187 11.34 11.95 -8.66
N GLY A 188 12.46 12.19 -8.00
CA GLY A 188 13.69 11.43 -8.19
C GLY A 188 13.54 9.96 -7.77
N ALA A 189 14.56 9.16 -8.10
CA ALA A 189 14.64 7.75 -7.72
C ALA A 189 14.55 7.58 -6.19
N THR A 190 13.93 6.49 -5.77
CA THR A 190 13.65 6.22 -4.35
C THR A 190 14.92 5.79 -3.62
N ASP A 191 15.29 6.51 -2.56
CA ASP A 191 16.40 6.13 -1.67
C ASP A 191 15.87 5.31 -0.48
N LEU A 192 15.99 3.97 -0.59
CA LEU A 192 15.50 3.05 0.44
C LEU A 192 16.28 3.13 1.76
N GLU A 193 17.49 3.73 1.80
CA GLU A 193 18.19 3.94 3.07
C GLU A 193 17.39 4.84 4.01
N LEU A 194 16.65 5.81 3.46
CA LEU A 194 15.78 6.70 4.23
C LEU A 194 14.59 5.95 4.86
N TYR A 195 14.30 4.72 4.43
CA TYR A 195 13.17 3.91 4.92
C TYR A 195 13.59 2.94 6.02
N ARG A 196 14.83 3.06 6.52
CA ARG A 196 15.43 2.23 7.56
C ARG A 196 14.52 1.99 8.77
N PRO A 197 13.80 2.99 9.33
CA PRO A 197 12.88 2.73 10.44
C PRO A 197 11.78 1.71 10.12
N ILE A 198 11.25 1.73 8.90
CA ILE A 198 10.19 0.81 8.44
C ILE A 198 10.78 -0.56 8.14
N ILE A 199 11.94 -0.62 7.46
CA ILE A 199 12.66 -1.88 7.18
C ILE A 199 12.94 -2.62 8.48
N ASN A 200 13.43 -1.91 9.50
CA ASN A 200 13.73 -2.49 10.82
C ASN A 200 12.46 -3.05 11.51
N VAL A 201 11.33 -2.36 11.40
CA VAL A 201 10.04 -2.85 11.93
C VAL A 201 9.58 -4.09 11.19
N ALA A 202 9.58 -4.04 9.86
CA ALA A 202 9.18 -5.15 9.01
C ALA A 202 10.00 -6.42 9.34
N LYS A 203 11.33 -6.28 9.42
CA LYS A 203 12.23 -7.37 9.82
C LYS A 203 11.96 -7.89 11.23
N HIS A 204 11.79 -7.00 12.20
CA HIS A 204 11.55 -7.38 13.59
C HIS A 204 10.28 -8.22 13.74
N TYR A 205 9.20 -7.86 13.04
CA TYR A 205 7.94 -8.61 13.06
C TYR A 205 7.83 -9.68 11.97
N ARG A 206 8.88 -9.86 11.15
CA ARG A 206 8.94 -10.80 10.01
C ARG A 206 7.81 -10.56 9.00
N TRP A 207 7.50 -9.30 8.77
CA TRP A 207 6.59 -8.87 7.71
C TRP A 207 7.37 -8.64 6.44
N PRO A 208 7.05 -9.35 5.34
CA PRO A 208 7.57 -9.01 4.03
C PRO A 208 7.25 -7.57 3.69
N LEU A 209 8.25 -6.85 3.19
CA LEU A 209 8.15 -5.46 2.79
C LEU A 209 8.16 -5.37 1.27
N ALA A 210 7.04 -4.89 0.72
CA ALA A 210 6.89 -4.55 -0.68
C ALA A 210 7.02 -3.04 -0.89
N VAL A 211 7.64 -2.64 -2.00
CA VAL A 211 7.70 -1.25 -2.43
C VAL A 211 7.23 -1.14 -3.88
N ARG A 212 6.18 -0.34 -4.12
CA ARG A 212 5.74 0.07 -5.45
C ARG A 212 6.45 1.35 -5.83
N LEU A 213 7.28 1.26 -6.87
CA LEU A 213 8.14 2.34 -7.32
C LEU A 213 7.39 3.29 -8.25
N GLY A 214 7.77 4.57 -8.18
CA GLY A 214 7.40 5.57 -9.18
C GLY A 214 8.23 5.44 -10.45
N ALA A 215 7.99 6.34 -11.41
CA ALA A 215 8.62 6.29 -12.74
C ALA A 215 10.16 6.34 -12.71
N ALA A 216 10.75 7.06 -11.75
CA ALA A 216 12.20 7.17 -11.59
C ALA A 216 12.88 5.92 -11.00
N GLY A 217 12.11 4.94 -10.52
CA GLY A 217 12.64 3.70 -9.96
C GLY A 217 13.27 3.87 -8.58
N VAL A 218 14.38 3.16 -8.35
CA VAL A 218 15.05 3.02 -7.05
C VAL A 218 16.56 3.24 -7.18
N LEU A 219 17.17 3.87 -6.17
CA LEU A 219 18.61 3.99 -6.09
C LEU A 219 19.24 2.67 -5.65
N ALA A 220 20.36 2.30 -6.26
CA ALA A 220 21.12 1.12 -5.86
C ALA A 220 21.87 1.41 -4.55
N ASN A 221 21.39 0.86 -3.44
CA ASN A 221 21.98 0.96 -2.11
C ASN A 221 21.83 -0.38 -1.35
N PRO A 222 22.51 -0.58 -0.21
CA PRO A 222 22.43 -1.81 0.56
C PRO A 222 21.01 -2.15 1.05
N ALA A 223 20.19 -1.15 1.41
CA ALA A 223 18.81 -1.35 1.83
C ALA A 223 17.95 -2.12 0.80
N LEU A 224 18.30 -2.07 -0.48
CA LEU A 224 17.61 -2.81 -1.54
C LEU A 224 17.56 -4.32 -1.30
N ALA A 225 18.63 -4.90 -0.74
CA ALA A 225 18.69 -6.33 -0.42
C ALA A 225 17.78 -6.74 0.76
N GLU A 226 17.14 -5.76 1.40
CA GLU A 226 16.29 -5.94 2.58
C GLU A 226 14.80 -5.76 2.26
N ILE A 227 14.48 -5.52 0.98
CA ILE A 227 13.12 -5.43 0.45
C ILE A 227 12.76 -6.77 -0.18
N ASP A 228 11.63 -7.36 0.19
CA ASP A 228 11.22 -8.68 -0.31
C ASP A 228 10.58 -8.60 -1.71
N VAL A 229 9.89 -7.48 -2.00
CA VAL A 229 9.15 -7.30 -3.25
C VAL A 229 9.33 -5.89 -3.82
N LEU A 230 9.68 -5.82 -5.10
CA LEU A 230 9.67 -4.56 -5.86
C LEU A 230 8.60 -4.60 -6.95
N ILE A 231 7.71 -3.61 -6.95
CA ILE A 231 6.64 -3.48 -7.95
C ILE A 231 6.94 -2.29 -8.87
N GLY A 232 6.87 -2.50 -10.18
CA GLY A 232 7.06 -1.45 -11.18
C GLY A 232 7.19 -1.99 -12.61
N GLY A 233 7.32 -1.09 -13.58
CA GLY A 233 7.47 -1.43 -15.01
C GLY A 233 8.92 -1.59 -15.49
N GLY A 234 9.91 -1.26 -14.63
CA GLY A 234 11.32 -1.16 -14.99
C GLY A 234 12.14 -2.45 -14.87
N HIS A 235 13.44 -2.33 -15.16
CA HIS A 235 14.41 -3.43 -15.03
C HIS A 235 14.56 -3.83 -13.56
N ARG A 236 14.56 -5.15 -13.31
CA ARG A 236 14.79 -5.75 -11.99
C ARG A 236 16.19 -5.38 -11.49
N PRO A 237 16.36 -4.89 -10.25
CA PRO A 237 17.68 -4.82 -9.64
C PRO A 237 18.22 -6.24 -9.39
N GLU A 238 19.49 -6.48 -9.68
CA GLU A 238 20.11 -7.79 -9.50
C GLU A 238 19.97 -8.29 -8.05
N GLY A 239 19.42 -9.50 -7.87
CA GLY A 239 19.16 -10.09 -6.56
C GLY A 239 17.83 -10.84 -6.53
N GLY A 240 17.76 -11.96 -5.80
CA GLY A 240 16.67 -12.95 -5.71
C GLY A 240 15.30 -12.45 -5.22
N LEU A 241 15.01 -11.16 -5.32
CA LEU A 241 13.75 -10.52 -4.92
C LEU A 241 12.60 -10.90 -5.85
N ALA A 242 11.40 -11.03 -5.28
CA ALA A 242 10.19 -11.16 -6.08
C ALA A 242 9.87 -9.81 -6.76
N HIS A 243 9.34 -9.88 -7.98
CA HIS A 243 9.06 -8.70 -8.77
C HIS A 243 7.61 -8.66 -9.27
N GLY A 244 6.88 -7.65 -8.82
CA GLY A 244 5.54 -7.35 -9.31
C GLY A 244 5.62 -6.52 -10.59
N ARG A 245 5.27 -7.11 -11.72
CA ARG A 245 5.17 -6.36 -12.98
C ARG A 245 3.89 -5.55 -12.99
N GLU A 246 4.01 -4.23 -12.91
CA GLU A 246 2.89 -3.31 -13.10
C GLU A 246 2.41 -3.41 -14.55
N VAL A 247 1.17 -3.88 -14.75
CA VAL A 247 0.57 -4.08 -16.09
C VAL A 247 -0.79 -3.44 -16.23
N SER A 248 -1.15 -2.51 -15.33
CA SER A 248 -2.46 -1.86 -15.35
C SER A 248 -2.75 -1.21 -16.72
N ALA A 249 -1.82 -0.43 -17.26
CA ALA A 249 -2.02 0.25 -18.54
C ALA A 249 -2.26 -0.73 -19.70
N GLU A 250 -1.44 -1.79 -19.78
CA GLU A 250 -1.53 -2.83 -20.81
C GLU A 250 -2.82 -3.66 -20.66
N LEU A 251 -3.23 -3.95 -19.42
CA LEU A 251 -4.43 -4.73 -19.17
C LEU A 251 -5.68 -4.01 -19.69
N TRP A 252 -5.89 -2.78 -19.19
CA TRP A 252 -7.09 -1.97 -19.44
C TRP A 252 -7.10 -1.39 -20.86
N GLY A 253 -5.92 -1.15 -21.44
CA GLY A 253 -5.74 -0.75 -22.84
C GLY A 253 -5.88 -1.90 -23.85
N LYS A 254 -6.20 -3.13 -23.41
CA LYS A 254 -6.21 -4.35 -24.25
C LYS A 254 -4.89 -4.63 -24.97
N GLY A 255 -3.78 -4.17 -24.38
CA GLY A 255 -2.43 -4.47 -24.82
C GLY A 255 -2.01 -5.91 -24.50
N THR A 256 -0.89 -6.31 -25.09
CA THR A 256 -0.30 -7.63 -24.85
C THR A 256 0.32 -7.68 -23.46
N LEU A 257 -0.09 -8.67 -22.66
CA LEU A 257 0.53 -8.90 -21.36
C LEU A 257 1.91 -9.55 -21.55
N PRO A 258 2.93 -9.08 -20.83
CA PRO A 258 4.25 -9.64 -20.96
C PRO A 258 4.35 -10.99 -20.23
N SER A 259 5.15 -11.92 -20.74
CA SER A 259 5.41 -13.19 -20.04
C SER A 259 6.13 -12.94 -18.70
N LEU A 260 5.74 -13.71 -17.69
CA LEU A 260 6.37 -13.69 -16.36
C LEU A 260 7.53 -14.70 -16.30
N ALA A 261 8.64 -14.28 -15.71
CA ALA A 261 9.67 -15.19 -15.20
C ALA A 261 9.20 -15.84 -13.88
N ALA A 262 9.94 -16.85 -13.39
CA ALA A 262 9.59 -17.57 -12.16
C ALA A 262 9.44 -16.65 -10.93
N GLU A 263 10.29 -15.61 -10.84
CA GLU A 263 10.30 -14.62 -9.75
C GLU A 263 9.28 -13.50 -9.91
N GLN A 264 8.38 -13.60 -10.90
CA GLN A 264 7.50 -12.51 -11.29
C GLN A 264 6.03 -12.85 -11.14
N PHE A 265 5.25 -11.85 -10.76
CA PHE A 265 3.78 -11.88 -10.74
C PHE A 265 3.23 -10.60 -11.38
N TYR A 266 1.95 -10.59 -11.76
CA TYR A 266 1.31 -9.37 -12.23
C TYR A 266 0.84 -8.52 -11.06
N PHE A 267 1.14 -7.24 -11.09
CA PHE A 267 0.53 -6.24 -10.22
C PHE A 267 -0.42 -5.39 -11.06
N VAL A 268 -1.65 -5.20 -10.55
CA VAL A 268 -2.71 -4.49 -11.27
C VAL A 268 -3.53 -3.66 -10.30
N GLU A 269 -3.83 -2.43 -10.70
CA GLU A 269 -4.79 -1.56 -10.07
C GLU A 269 -6.03 -1.42 -10.98
N VAL A 270 -7.22 -1.65 -10.42
CA VAL A 270 -8.49 -1.52 -11.14
C VAL A 270 -8.86 -0.03 -11.23
N PRO A 271 -9.07 0.53 -12.43
CA PRO A 271 -9.51 1.91 -12.59
C PRO A 271 -10.83 2.11 -11.89
N ARG A 272 -10.95 3.21 -11.15
CA ARG A 272 -12.14 3.53 -10.37
C ARG A 272 -13.41 3.36 -11.19
N ASP A 273 -13.45 3.93 -12.39
CA ASP A 273 -14.66 4.07 -13.20
C ASP A 273 -14.85 2.95 -14.23
N GLU A 274 -14.09 1.85 -14.11
CA GLU A 274 -14.19 0.72 -15.04
C GLU A 274 -15.56 0.02 -14.95
N GLN A 275 -15.99 -0.60 -16.05
CA GLN A 275 -17.25 -1.35 -16.10
C GLN A 275 -17.08 -2.76 -15.51
N PRO A 276 -18.03 -3.27 -14.70
CA PRO A 276 -17.87 -4.57 -14.04
C PRO A 276 -17.59 -5.74 -14.99
N GLU A 277 -18.28 -5.80 -16.12
CA GLU A 277 -18.07 -6.84 -17.14
C GLU A 277 -16.64 -6.81 -17.68
N HIS A 278 -16.14 -5.61 -18.00
CA HIS A 278 -14.76 -5.43 -18.48
C HIS A 278 -13.72 -5.79 -17.41
N VAL A 279 -13.98 -5.48 -16.14
CA VAL A 279 -13.12 -5.91 -15.02
C VAL A 279 -13.03 -7.42 -14.96
N LEU A 280 -14.16 -8.12 -15.01
CA LEU A 280 -14.18 -9.59 -14.93
C LEU A 280 -13.48 -10.25 -16.12
N ASP A 281 -13.68 -9.73 -17.33
CA ASP A 281 -13.01 -10.21 -18.55
C ASP A 281 -11.48 -10.03 -18.47
N CYS A 282 -11.01 -8.86 -18.04
CA CYS A 282 -9.59 -8.58 -17.85
C CYS A 282 -8.96 -9.48 -16.77
N LEU A 283 -9.64 -9.68 -15.65
CA LEU A 283 -9.15 -10.57 -14.59
C LEU A 283 -9.14 -12.04 -15.03
N ALA A 284 -10.09 -12.48 -15.85
CA ALA A 284 -10.06 -13.81 -16.45
C ALA A 284 -8.85 -13.97 -17.37
N ARG A 285 -8.52 -12.95 -18.18
CA ARG A 285 -7.33 -12.93 -19.04
C ARG A 285 -6.01 -13.05 -18.27
N LEU A 286 -5.90 -12.46 -17.08
CA LEU A 286 -4.71 -12.55 -16.23
C LEU A 286 -4.51 -13.92 -15.57
N ARG A 287 -5.64 -14.58 -15.28
CA ARG A 287 -5.70 -15.86 -14.55
C ARG A 287 -5.65 -17.09 -15.46
N ALA A 288 -5.87 -16.91 -16.76
CA ALA A 288 -5.65 -17.94 -17.77
C ALA A 288 -4.17 -18.32 -17.89
#